data_AF-A0A0S8D009-F1
#
_entry.id   AF-A0A0S8D009-F1
#
_cell.length_a   1.000
_cell.length_b   1.000
_cell.length_c   1.000
_cell.angle_alpha   90.00
_cell.angle_beta   90.00
_cell.angle_gamma   90.00
#
_symmetry.space_group_name_H-M   'P 1'
#
loop_
_entity.id
_entity.type
_entity.pdbx_description
1 polymer ?
#
loop_
_entity_poly.entity_id
_entity_poly.type
_entity_poly.pdbx_seq_one_letter_code
_entity_poly.pdbx_strand_id
1 'polypeptide(L)'
;MIDTAAVRKISSHPMWVASLYEFVAPHWDGLVNGQWAESVASTKLSLEQMQGWILQLYPFIHDFPKFLAEGLIKVEDDFSRTFLIENIRIEKAHSEHWLWMGEGFGIERQQMLDLAEGNSTVMRDVQSLTDWVWRINSTGTLAEAVAATSFAVEGAAGALARKVAAGFEAYRDVTGVDMNPKTYKWIREHAHYDDEHPKFALEIVKRYATTEHSQKQVMHASKRSLELLNLALTTASRI
;
A
#
# COMPACT_ATOMS: atom_id res chain seq x y z
N MET A 1 -4.77 -26.98 22.38
CA MET A 1 -4.97 -26.53 20.98
C MET A 1 -5.68 -25.21 21.04
N ILE A 2 -5.02 -24.13 20.63
CA ILE A 2 -5.69 -22.83 20.45
C ILE A 2 -6.58 -23.01 19.23
N ASP A 3 -7.88 -22.81 19.41
CA ASP A 3 -8.84 -22.81 18.31
C ASP A 3 -8.51 -21.64 17.38
N THR A 4 -7.86 -21.93 16.26
CA THR A 4 -7.45 -20.93 15.27
C THR A 4 -8.65 -20.25 14.60
N ALA A 5 -9.85 -20.85 14.65
CA ALA A 5 -11.07 -20.24 14.15
C ALA A 5 -11.62 -19.16 15.12
N ALA A 6 -11.42 -19.32 16.43
CA ALA A 6 -11.81 -18.33 17.43
C ALA A 6 -10.92 -17.07 17.39
N VAL A 7 -9.68 -17.19 16.92
CA VAL A 7 -8.70 -16.08 16.86
C VAL A 7 -9.10 -15.03 15.82
N ARG A 8 -9.74 -15.38 14.70
CA ARG A 8 -10.03 -14.46 13.58
C ARG A 8 -11.44 -13.87 13.57
N LYS A 9 -12.07 -13.67 14.73
CA LYS A 9 -13.41 -13.07 14.77
C LYS A 9 -13.36 -11.56 14.57
N ILE A 10 -13.87 -11.07 13.44
CA ILE A 10 -14.12 -9.64 13.19
C ILE A 10 -15.36 -9.23 14.01
N SER A 11 -15.21 -8.21 14.84
CA SER A 11 -16.32 -7.63 15.62
C SER A 11 -17.18 -6.71 14.76
N SER A 12 -18.44 -6.49 15.17
CA SER A 12 -19.28 -5.45 14.56
C SER A 12 -18.62 -4.08 14.67
N HIS A 13 -18.79 -3.23 13.66
CA HIS A 13 -18.21 -1.89 13.68
C HIS A 13 -18.91 -0.99 14.73
N PRO A 14 -18.16 -0.38 15.66
CA PRO A 14 -18.70 0.69 16.49
C PRO A 14 -18.98 1.93 15.63
N MET A 15 -19.86 2.82 16.10
CA MET A 15 -20.33 3.96 15.31
C MET A 15 -19.20 4.84 14.75
N TRP A 16 -18.11 5.04 15.52
CA TRP A 16 -17.00 5.89 15.09
C TRP A 16 -16.27 5.38 13.84
N VAL A 17 -16.38 4.09 13.53
CA VAL A 17 -15.79 3.53 12.30
C VAL A 17 -16.51 4.07 11.06
N ALA A 18 -17.82 4.33 11.12
CA ALA A 18 -18.51 5.01 10.04
C ALA A 18 -17.94 6.42 9.84
N SER A 19 -17.69 7.15 10.94
CA SER A 19 -17.02 8.46 10.89
C SER A 19 -15.59 8.39 10.33
N LEU A 20 -14.85 7.31 10.59
CA LEU A 20 -13.54 7.08 9.98
C LEU A 20 -13.67 6.97 8.46
N TYR A 21 -14.59 6.12 7.97
CA TYR A 21 -14.85 5.96 6.53
C TYR A 21 -15.29 7.27 5.88
N GLU A 22 -16.25 8.00 6.48
CA GLU A 22 -16.69 9.30 5.98
C GLU A 22 -15.53 10.32 5.93
N PHE A 23 -14.68 10.34 6.95
CA PHE A 23 -13.55 11.27 7.04
C PHE A 23 -12.49 11.01 5.96
N VAL A 24 -12.19 9.74 5.67
CA VAL A 24 -11.16 9.40 4.66
C VAL A 24 -11.71 9.31 3.25
N ALA A 25 -13.03 9.19 3.06
CA ALA A 25 -13.66 8.97 1.76
C ALA A 25 -13.22 9.97 0.67
N PRO A 26 -13.15 11.29 0.90
CA PRO A 26 -12.69 12.22 -0.15
C PRO A 26 -11.23 11.99 -0.58
N HIS A 27 -10.37 11.58 0.35
CA HIS A 27 -8.96 11.31 0.10
C HIS A 27 -8.76 9.96 -0.60
N TRP A 28 -9.56 8.98 -0.22
CA TRP A 28 -9.61 7.68 -0.87
C TRP A 28 -10.11 7.81 -2.32
N ASP A 29 -11.21 8.54 -2.52
CA ASP A 29 -11.78 8.80 -3.85
C ASP A 29 -10.80 9.58 -4.73
N GLY A 30 -10.19 10.64 -4.19
CA GLY A 30 -9.19 11.43 -4.91
C GLY A 30 -7.92 10.66 -5.28
N LEU A 31 -7.65 9.52 -4.64
CA LEU A 31 -6.58 8.59 -4.99
C LEU A 31 -7.07 7.56 -6.01
N VAL A 32 -8.13 6.82 -5.69
CA VAL A 32 -8.61 5.68 -6.50
C VAL A 32 -9.27 6.13 -7.79
N ASN A 33 -9.97 7.26 -7.79
CA ASN A 33 -10.56 7.90 -8.97
C ASN A 33 -9.78 9.16 -9.39
N GLY A 34 -8.57 9.32 -8.86
CA GLY A 34 -7.68 10.44 -9.15
C GLY A 34 -7.04 10.37 -10.54
N GLN A 35 -6.33 11.46 -10.88
CA GLN A 35 -5.67 11.64 -12.18
C GLN A 35 -4.76 10.45 -12.53
N TRP A 36 -3.94 9.97 -11.59
CA TRP A 36 -3.04 8.85 -11.82
C TRP A 36 -3.81 7.59 -12.22
N ALA A 37 -4.77 7.19 -11.39
CA ALA A 37 -5.50 5.94 -11.55
C ALA A 37 -6.33 5.94 -12.85
N GLU A 38 -6.97 7.06 -13.18
CA GLU A 38 -7.68 7.23 -14.46
C GLU A 38 -6.73 7.16 -15.66
N SER A 39 -5.53 7.75 -15.55
CA SER A 39 -4.57 7.75 -16.66
C SER A 39 -4.01 6.36 -16.93
N VAL A 40 -3.71 5.57 -15.90
CA VAL A 40 -3.29 4.17 -16.08
C VAL A 40 -4.45 3.32 -16.59
N ALA A 41 -5.63 3.42 -15.98
CA ALA A 41 -6.79 2.61 -16.34
C ALA A 41 -7.27 2.85 -17.79
N SER A 42 -7.10 4.06 -18.31
CA SER A 42 -7.41 4.41 -19.70
C SER A 42 -6.21 4.39 -20.65
N THR A 43 -5.07 3.83 -20.21
CA THR A 43 -3.85 3.65 -21.03
C THR A 43 -3.37 4.96 -21.66
N LYS A 44 -3.41 6.05 -20.88
CA LYS A 44 -3.02 7.41 -21.32
C LYS A 44 -1.57 7.77 -20.98
N LEU A 45 -0.93 7.02 -20.08
CA LEU A 45 0.48 7.25 -19.77
C LEU A 45 1.38 6.73 -20.89
N SER A 46 2.45 7.44 -21.21
CA SER A 46 3.50 6.90 -22.07
C SER A 46 4.24 5.76 -21.38
N LEU A 47 5.09 5.03 -22.13
CA LEU A 47 5.94 3.99 -21.55
C LEU A 47 6.90 4.59 -20.51
N GLU A 48 7.47 5.75 -20.79
CA GLU A 48 8.38 6.47 -19.88
C GLU A 48 7.66 6.86 -18.58
N GLN A 49 6.42 7.34 -18.68
CA GLN A 49 5.59 7.66 -17.52
C GLN A 49 5.27 6.42 -16.68
N MET A 50 4.99 5.28 -17.33
CA MET A 50 4.80 4.00 -16.63
C MET A 50 6.08 3.56 -15.93
N GLN A 51 7.22 3.59 -16.62
CA GLN A 51 8.53 3.27 -16.05
C GLN A 51 8.85 4.17 -14.86
N GLY A 52 8.53 5.46 -14.97
CA GLY A 52 8.81 6.47 -13.96
C GLY A 52 8.20 6.14 -12.60
N TRP A 53 6.90 5.89 -12.54
CA TRP A 53 6.27 5.57 -11.26
C TRP A 53 6.61 4.17 -10.75
N ILE A 54 6.77 3.18 -11.64
CA ILE A 54 7.19 1.83 -11.24
C ILE A 54 8.58 1.89 -10.58
N LEU A 55 9.52 2.61 -11.17
CA LEU A 55 10.86 2.78 -10.62
C LEU A 55 10.85 3.54 -9.29
N GLN A 56 10.20 4.70 -9.25
CA GLN A 56 10.24 5.59 -8.08
C GLN A 56 9.54 5.02 -6.85
N LEU A 57 8.49 4.21 -7.01
CA LEU A 57 7.80 3.58 -5.88
C LEU A 57 8.48 2.31 -5.37
N TYR A 58 9.42 1.71 -6.11
CA TYR A 58 10.04 0.46 -5.68
C TYR A 58 10.67 0.53 -4.27
N PRO A 59 11.41 1.58 -3.86
CA PRO A 59 11.94 1.69 -2.49
C PRO A 59 10.86 1.61 -1.40
N PHE A 60 9.70 2.24 -1.64
CA PHE A 60 8.57 2.19 -0.70
C PHE A 60 8.03 0.76 -0.54
N ILE A 61 7.90 0.03 -1.66
CA ILE A 61 7.42 -1.35 -1.69
C ILE A 61 8.45 -2.30 -1.06
N HIS A 62 9.73 -2.09 -1.35
CA HIS A 62 10.84 -2.83 -0.77
C HIS A 62 10.89 -2.70 0.76
N ASP A 63 10.62 -1.51 1.29
CA ASP A 63 10.61 -1.25 2.73
C ASP A 63 9.30 -1.63 3.42
N PHE A 64 8.24 -1.96 2.67
CA PHE A 64 6.91 -2.21 3.22
C PHE A 64 6.86 -3.24 4.38
N PRO A 65 7.54 -4.41 4.28
CA PRO A 65 7.60 -5.37 5.39
C PRO A 65 8.31 -4.82 6.63
N LYS A 66 9.23 -3.86 6.48
CA LYS A 66 9.94 -3.24 7.59
C LYS A 66 9.03 -2.29 8.37
N PHE A 67 8.14 -1.57 7.68
CA PHE A 67 7.11 -0.75 8.34
C PHE A 67 6.21 -1.63 9.22
N LEU A 68 5.79 -2.78 8.71
CA LEU A 68 4.96 -3.72 9.46
C LEU A 68 5.71 -4.31 10.67
N ALA A 69 7.03 -4.52 10.57
CA ALA A 69 7.86 -4.97 11.69
C ALA A 69 7.91 -3.94 12.84
N GLU A 70 7.97 -2.65 12.53
CA GLU A 70 7.83 -1.58 13.52
C GLU A 70 6.46 -1.63 14.22
N GLY A 71 5.39 -1.95 13.49
CA GLY A 71 4.09 -2.24 14.11
C GLY A 71 4.13 -3.44 15.05
N LEU A 72 4.76 -4.53 14.61
CA LEU A 72 4.81 -5.82 15.31
C LEU A 72 5.41 -5.71 16.71
N ILE A 73 6.45 -4.89 16.89
CA ILE A 73 7.10 -4.71 18.20
C ILE A 73 6.20 -4.03 19.26
N LYS A 74 5.05 -3.46 18.85
CA LYS A 74 4.08 -2.80 19.74
C LYS A 74 2.92 -3.70 20.16
N VAL A 75 2.87 -4.95 19.68
CA VAL A 75 1.70 -5.81 19.82
C VAL A 75 1.64 -6.51 21.18
N GLU A 76 0.53 -6.36 21.86
CA GLU A 76 0.27 -7.01 23.16
C GLU A 76 -0.64 -8.25 23.04
N ASP A 77 -1.47 -8.35 21.99
CA ASP A 77 -2.44 -9.45 21.81
C ASP A 77 -2.11 -10.42 20.66
N ASP A 78 -2.58 -11.67 20.76
CA ASP A 78 -2.27 -12.74 19.81
C ASP A 78 -2.83 -12.50 18.41
N PHE A 79 -4.03 -11.93 18.29
CA PHE A 79 -4.66 -11.69 17.00
C PHE A 79 -3.84 -10.70 16.17
N SER A 80 -3.48 -9.55 16.75
CA SER A 80 -2.69 -8.54 16.05
C SER A 80 -1.30 -9.07 15.70
N ARG A 81 -0.73 -9.94 16.55
CA ARG A 81 0.61 -10.51 16.35
C ARG A 81 0.61 -11.48 15.19
N THR A 82 -0.37 -12.38 15.16
CA THR A 82 -0.56 -13.31 14.05
C THR A 82 -0.80 -12.57 12.74
N PHE A 83 -1.68 -11.56 12.73
CA PHE A 83 -1.93 -10.75 11.54
C PHE A 83 -0.66 -10.12 11.00
N LEU A 84 0.12 -9.40 11.82
CA LEU A 84 1.33 -8.73 11.34
C LEU A 84 2.43 -9.70 10.90
N ILE A 85 2.62 -10.83 11.59
CA ILE A 85 3.61 -11.86 11.18
C ILE A 85 3.24 -12.45 9.82
N GLU A 86 1.96 -12.80 9.62
CA GLU A 86 1.47 -13.32 8.35
C GLU A 86 1.62 -12.28 7.24
N ASN A 87 1.25 -11.02 7.52
CA ASN A 87 1.32 -9.95 6.54
C ASN A 87 2.77 -9.63 6.14
N ILE A 88 3.71 -9.55 7.09
CA ILE A 88 5.15 -9.37 6.79
C ILE A 88 5.66 -10.45 5.84
N ARG A 89 5.22 -11.71 6.03
CA ARG A 89 5.62 -12.82 5.16
C ARG A 89 5.09 -12.65 3.74
N ILE A 90 3.85 -12.18 3.58
CA ILE A 90 3.23 -11.93 2.28
C ILE A 90 3.90 -10.75 1.58
N GLU A 91 4.00 -9.61 2.26
CA GLU A 91 4.57 -8.37 1.71
C GLU A 91 6.04 -8.51 1.32
N LYS A 92 6.79 -9.40 1.99
CA LYS A 92 8.17 -9.73 1.58
C LYS A 92 8.22 -10.25 0.13
N ALA A 93 7.23 -11.03 -0.30
CA ALA A 93 7.19 -11.57 -1.66
C ALA A 93 6.80 -10.48 -2.68
N HIS A 94 5.99 -9.50 -2.27
CA HIS A 94 5.52 -8.42 -3.16
C HIS A 94 6.66 -7.53 -3.69
N SER A 95 7.73 -7.35 -2.91
CA SER A 95 8.94 -6.65 -3.37
C SER A 95 9.54 -7.29 -4.64
N GLU A 96 9.62 -8.62 -4.67
CA GLU A 96 10.10 -9.34 -5.85
C GLU A 96 9.11 -9.25 -7.03
N HIS A 97 7.80 -9.27 -6.75
CA HIS A 97 6.78 -9.12 -7.78
C HIS A 97 6.81 -7.74 -8.44
N TRP A 98 7.18 -6.71 -7.66
CA TRP A 98 7.38 -5.36 -8.18
C TRP A 98 8.61 -5.27 -9.08
N LEU A 99 9.71 -5.96 -8.75
CA LEU A 99 10.87 -6.06 -9.63
C LEU A 99 10.51 -6.71 -10.97
N TRP A 100 9.74 -7.80 -10.97
CA TRP A 100 9.25 -8.42 -12.21
C TRP A 100 8.38 -7.48 -13.04
N MET A 101 7.56 -6.68 -12.37
CA MET A 101 6.75 -5.64 -13.01
C MET A 101 7.64 -4.59 -13.70
N GLY A 102 8.67 -4.09 -13.02
CA GLY A 102 9.63 -3.14 -13.60
C GLY A 102 10.43 -3.73 -14.77
N GLU A 103 10.98 -4.93 -14.61
CA GLU A 103 11.70 -5.64 -15.69
C GLU A 103 10.82 -5.82 -16.93
N GLY A 104 9.54 -6.19 -16.74
CA GLY A 104 8.59 -6.34 -17.83
C GLY A 104 8.19 -5.03 -18.52
N PHE A 105 8.42 -3.87 -17.88
CA PHE A 105 8.28 -2.55 -18.50
C PHE A 105 9.63 -2.00 -19.03
N GLY A 106 10.68 -2.83 -19.04
CA GLY A 106 12.00 -2.46 -19.57
C GLY A 106 12.89 -1.70 -18.59
N ILE A 107 12.57 -1.69 -17.30
CA ILE A 107 13.41 -1.07 -16.26
C ILE A 107 14.47 -2.09 -15.85
N GLU A 108 15.73 -1.64 -15.77
CA GLU A 108 16.79 -2.52 -15.28
C GLU A 108 16.61 -2.82 -13.79
N ARG A 109 16.71 -4.10 -13.43
CA ARG A 109 16.60 -4.54 -12.03
C ARG A 109 17.57 -3.80 -11.10
N GLN A 110 18.82 -3.63 -11.55
CA GLN A 110 19.84 -2.95 -10.75
C GLN A 110 19.46 -1.49 -10.49
N GLN A 111 18.82 -0.80 -11.43
CA GLN A 111 18.36 0.57 -11.25
C GLN A 111 17.32 0.69 -10.12
N MET A 112 16.39 -0.27 -10.03
CA MET A 112 15.44 -0.35 -8.93
C MET A 112 16.15 -0.62 -7.59
N LEU A 113 17.06 -1.59 -7.56
CA LEU A 113 17.84 -1.93 -6.36
C LEU A 113 18.69 -0.76 -5.87
N ASP A 114 19.37 -0.06 -6.78
CA ASP A 114 20.17 1.12 -6.45
C ASP A 114 19.34 2.24 -5.81
N LEU A 115 18.09 2.43 -6.28
CA LEU A 115 17.16 3.38 -5.68
C LEU A 115 16.77 2.95 -4.24
N ALA A 116 16.50 1.66 -4.03
CA ALA A 116 16.09 1.13 -2.73
C ALA A 116 17.23 1.06 -1.70
N GLU A 117 18.47 0.89 -2.17
CA GLU A 117 19.67 0.86 -1.34
C GLU A 117 20.24 2.26 -1.05
N GLY A 118 19.67 3.30 -1.66
CA GLY A 118 20.12 4.69 -1.48
C GLY A 118 21.35 5.06 -2.31
N ASN A 119 21.70 4.25 -3.31
CA ASN A 119 22.74 4.56 -4.31
C ASN A 119 22.27 5.59 -5.34
N SER A 120 20.97 5.92 -5.34
CA SER A 120 20.35 6.92 -6.21
C SER A 120 19.21 7.64 -5.50
N THR A 121 18.84 8.83 -6.00
CA THR A 121 17.90 9.72 -5.31
C THR A 121 16.45 9.43 -5.70
N VAL A 122 15.61 9.15 -4.69
CA VAL A 122 14.16 9.10 -4.82
C VAL A 122 13.60 10.53 -4.90
N MET A 123 12.58 10.75 -5.73
CA MET A 123 11.90 12.04 -5.80
C MET A 123 11.37 12.48 -4.44
N ARG A 124 11.54 13.76 -4.09
CA ARG A 124 11.19 14.29 -2.75
C ARG A 124 9.75 14.02 -2.32
N ASP A 125 8.80 14.15 -3.25
CA ASP A 125 7.38 13.90 -2.98
C ASP A 125 7.10 12.41 -2.74
N VAL A 126 7.83 11.53 -3.44
CA VAL A 126 7.76 10.07 -3.23
C VAL A 126 8.42 9.69 -1.91
N GLN A 127 9.58 10.26 -1.60
CA GLN A 127 10.28 10.06 -0.32
C GLN A 127 9.41 10.52 0.86
N SER A 128 8.59 11.55 0.69
CA SER A 128 7.69 12.04 1.74
C SER A 128 6.66 10.99 2.20
N LEU A 129 6.23 10.09 1.31
CA LEU A 129 5.41 8.93 1.66
C LEU A 129 6.19 7.97 2.55
N THR A 130 7.38 7.56 2.12
CA THR A 130 8.26 6.65 2.87
C THR A 130 8.61 7.21 4.25
N ASP A 131 8.98 8.48 4.34
CA ASP A 131 9.33 9.15 5.60
C ASP A 131 8.15 9.20 6.57
N TRP A 132 6.94 9.51 6.05
CA TRP A 132 5.73 9.50 6.85
C TRP A 132 5.43 8.10 7.40
N VAL A 133 5.48 7.08 6.54
CA VAL A 133 5.17 5.72 6.94
C VAL A 133 6.21 5.18 7.93
N TRP A 134 7.51 5.46 7.73
CA TRP A 134 8.54 5.19 8.73
C TRP A 134 8.25 5.89 10.05
N ARG A 135 7.95 7.20 10.03
CA ARG A 135 7.70 7.98 11.24
C ARG A 135 6.50 7.44 12.01
N ILE A 136 5.35 7.25 11.36
CA ILE A 136 4.13 6.83 12.06
C ILE A 136 4.26 5.40 12.57
N ASN A 137 4.94 4.52 11.84
CA ASN A 137 5.17 3.15 12.30
C ASN A 137 6.21 3.11 13.42
N SER A 138 7.26 3.93 13.44
CA SER A 138 8.26 3.89 14.52
C SER A 138 7.81 4.63 15.79
N THR A 139 7.10 5.75 15.66
CA THR A 139 6.79 6.66 16.78
C THR A 139 5.32 6.71 17.19
N GLY A 140 4.40 6.29 16.32
CA GLY A 140 2.97 6.27 16.61
C GLY A 140 2.53 5.10 17.48
N THR A 141 1.28 5.12 17.91
CA THR A 141 0.64 3.96 18.54
C THR A 141 0.45 2.81 17.53
N LEU A 142 0.22 1.58 18.02
CA LEU A 142 -0.13 0.46 17.13
C LEU A 142 -1.37 0.76 16.28
N ALA A 143 -2.38 1.41 16.87
CA ALA A 143 -3.58 1.81 16.16
C ALA A 143 -3.28 2.78 15.00
N GLU A 144 -2.45 3.81 15.24
CA GLU A 144 -2.04 4.75 14.20
C GLU A 144 -1.21 4.09 13.11
N ALA A 145 -0.27 3.22 13.50
CA ALA A 145 0.58 2.48 12.57
C ALA A 145 -0.26 1.62 11.62
N VAL A 146 -1.11 0.72 12.16
CA VAL A 146 -1.96 -0.18 11.36
C VAL A 146 -3.01 0.60 10.56
N ALA A 147 -3.54 1.70 11.09
CA ALA A 147 -4.45 2.56 10.34
C ALA A 147 -3.75 3.20 9.12
N ALA A 148 -2.53 3.69 9.31
CA ALA A 148 -1.75 4.36 8.27
C ALA A 148 -1.24 3.40 7.19
N THR A 149 -0.89 2.16 7.53
CA THR A 149 -0.31 1.18 6.58
C THR A 149 -1.35 0.19 6.09
N SER A 150 -1.76 -0.74 6.94
CA SER A 150 -2.57 -1.89 6.51
C SER A 150 -4.03 -1.56 6.23
N PHE A 151 -4.60 -0.54 6.88
CA PHE A 151 -5.93 -0.07 6.50
C PHE A 151 -5.88 0.88 5.30
N ALA A 152 -5.11 1.96 5.39
CA ALA A 152 -5.12 3.01 4.36
C ALA A 152 -4.33 2.64 3.10
N VAL A 153 -3.02 2.32 3.22
CA VAL A 153 -2.17 2.06 2.05
C VAL A 153 -2.52 0.73 1.38
N GLU A 154 -2.55 -0.38 2.12
CA GLU A 154 -2.84 -1.70 1.52
C GLU A 154 -4.27 -1.76 0.98
N GLY A 155 -5.23 -1.18 1.72
CA GLY A 155 -6.60 -1.07 1.26
C GLY A 155 -6.72 -0.28 -0.06
N ALA A 156 -6.03 0.86 -0.16
CA ALA A 156 -6.01 1.63 -1.39
C ALA A 156 -5.26 0.91 -2.52
N ALA A 157 -4.16 0.22 -2.22
CA ALA A 157 -3.40 -0.56 -3.18
C ALA A 157 -4.27 -1.63 -3.85
N GLY A 158 -5.09 -2.35 -3.08
CA GLY A 158 -6.04 -3.31 -3.65
C GLY A 158 -7.09 -2.67 -4.56
N ALA A 159 -7.65 -1.52 -4.15
CA ALA A 159 -8.62 -0.78 -4.96
C ALA A 159 -7.99 -0.23 -6.26
N LEU A 160 -6.77 0.30 -6.19
CA LEU A 160 -6.01 0.79 -7.34
C LEU A 160 -5.70 -0.37 -8.29
N ALA A 161 -5.16 -1.48 -7.79
CA ALA A 161 -4.82 -2.65 -8.60
C ALA A 161 -6.03 -3.16 -9.40
N ARG A 162 -7.21 -3.26 -8.78
CA ARG A 162 -8.46 -3.63 -9.47
C ARG A 162 -8.82 -2.65 -10.58
N LYS A 163 -8.69 -1.35 -10.33
CA LYS A 163 -9.05 -0.31 -11.30
C LYS A 163 -8.10 -0.28 -12.49
N VAL A 164 -6.80 -0.34 -12.23
CA VAL A 164 -5.77 -0.16 -13.27
C VAL A 164 -5.46 -1.46 -14.02
N ALA A 165 -5.92 -2.61 -13.52
CA ALA A 165 -5.68 -3.93 -14.09
C ALA A 165 -5.82 -4.00 -15.62
N ALA A 166 -6.96 -3.57 -16.17
CA ALA A 166 -7.21 -3.62 -17.61
C ALA A 166 -6.31 -2.66 -18.39
N GLY A 167 -6.08 -1.44 -17.87
CA GLY A 167 -5.23 -0.45 -18.52
C GLY A 167 -3.76 -0.85 -18.54
N PHE A 168 -3.31 -1.58 -17.51
CA PHE A 168 -1.96 -2.14 -17.41
C PHE A 168 -1.72 -3.24 -18.47
N GLU A 169 -2.70 -4.11 -18.67
CA GLU A 169 -2.65 -5.19 -19.68
C GLU A 169 -2.58 -4.64 -21.12
N ALA A 170 -3.15 -3.46 -21.37
CA ALA A 170 -3.14 -2.83 -22.69
C ALA A 170 -1.74 -2.44 -23.22
N TYR A 171 -0.71 -2.43 -22.37
CA TYR A 171 0.69 -2.18 -22.80
C TYR A 171 1.34 -3.40 -23.46
N ARG A 172 0.66 -4.55 -23.56
CA ARG A 172 1.19 -5.80 -24.12
C ARG A 172 1.84 -5.67 -25.50
N ASP A 173 1.30 -4.81 -26.36
CA ASP A 173 1.78 -4.63 -27.74
C ASP A 173 2.73 -3.42 -27.90
N VAL A 174 3.11 -2.77 -26.79
CA VAL A 174 4.05 -1.65 -26.80
C VAL A 174 5.48 -2.16 -26.90
N THR A 175 6.25 -1.66 -27.86
CA THR A 175 7.67 -1.99 -28.02
C THR A 175 8.46 -1.72 -26.73
N GLY A 176 9.20 -2.71 -26.24
CA GLY A 176 9.97 -2.61 -25.00
C GLY A 176 9.23 -3.11 -23.75
N VAL A 177 7.96 -3.51 -23.89
CA VAL A 177 7.19 -4.15 -22.83
C VAL A 177 7.13 -5.66 -23.06
N ASP A 178 7.47 -6.43 -22.04
CA ASP A 178 7.23 -7.88 -21.94
C ASP A 178 6.09 -8.14 -20.95
N MET A 179 4.84 -8.13 -21.44
CA MET A 179 3.65 -8.37 -20.62
C MET A 179 3.41 -9.87 -20.40
N ASN A 180 4.23 -10.50 -19.57
CA ASN A 180 4.10 -11.92 -19.21
C ASN A 180 3.42 -12.10 -17.83
N PRO A 181 3.05 -13.34 -17.44
CA PRO A 181 2.37 -13.60 -16.15
C PRO A 181 3.14 -13.19 -14.88
N LYS A 182 4.48 -13.04 -14.95
CA LYS A 182 5.31 -12.50 -13.87
C LYS A 182 5.22 -10.98 -13.80
N THR A 183 5.31 -10.29 -14.94
CA THR A 183 5.17 -8.82 -15.05
C THR A 183 3.88 -8.34 -14.40
N TYR A 184 2.79 -9.07 -14.63
CA TYR A 184 1.47 -8.72 -14.14
C TYR A 184 1.18 -9.20 -12.69
N LYS A 185 2.12 -9.91 -12.06
CA LYS A 185 1.82 -10.66 -10.83
C LYS A 185 1.45 -9.77 -9.65
N TRP A 186 2.16 -8.66 -9.44
CA TRP A 186 1.85 -7.73 -8.35
C TRP A 186 0.42 -7.19 -8.48
N ILE A 187 0.05 -6.73 -9.69
CA ILE A 187 -1.29 -6.22 -10.00
C ILE A 187 -2.35 -7.29 -9.76
N ARG A 188 -2.14 -8.51 -10.26
CA ARG A 188 -3.09 -9.62 -10.07
C ARG A 188 -3.29 -9.95 -8.59
N GLU A 189 -2.20 -10.08 -7.84
CA GLU A 189 -2.27 -10.42 -6.41
C GLU A 189 -2.93 -9.32 -5.60
N HIS A 190 -2.67 -8.04 -5.88
CA HIS A 190 -3.31 -6.93 -5.18
C HIS A 190 -4.76 -6.72 -5.62
N ALA A 191 -5.09 -6.98 -6.89
CA ALA A 191 -6.46 -6.92 -7.38
C ALA A 191 -7.33 -8.03 -6.79
N HIS A 192 -6.73 -9.21 -6.56
CA HIS A 192 -7.36 -10.37 -5.93
C HIS A 192 -7.14 -10.41 -4.42
N TYR A 193 -6.38 -9.47 -3.85
CA TYR A 193 -6.10 -9.43 -2.43
C TYR A 193 -7.43 -9.36 -1.72
N ASP A 194 -7.75 -10.45 -1.04
CA ASP A 194 -9.07 -10.71 -0.51
C ASP A 194 -9.51 -9.51 0.32
N ASP A 195 -10.80 -9.16 0.20
CA ASP A 195 -11.49 -8.12 0.96
C ASP A 195 -11.33 -8.24 2.50
N GLU A 196 -10.58 -9.23 2.99
CA GLU A 196 -10.35 -9.57 4.39
C GLU A 196 -9.17 -8.82 5.03
N HIS A 197 -8.06 -8.53 4.32
CA HIS A 197 -6.89 -7.89 4.97
C HIS A 197 -7.19 -6.51 5.56
N PRO A 198 -7.86 -5.58 4.84
CA PRO A 198 -8.27 -4.31 5.42
C PRO A 198 -9.28 -4.48 6.58
N LYS A 199 -10.10 -5.55 6.57
CA LYS A 199 -11.03 -5.85 7.67
C LYS A 199 -10.30 -6.31 8.92
N PHE A 200 -9.26 -7.15 8.79
CA PHE A 200 -8.41 -7.55 9.91
C PHE A 200 -7.58 -6.38 10.45
N ALA A 201 -7.03 -5.55 9.57
CA ALA A 201 -6.36 -4.31 9.97
C ALA A 201 -7.30 -3.40 10.77
N LEU A 202 -8.54 -3.22 10.29
CA LEU A 202 -9.56 -2.43 10.98
C LEU A 202 -9.98 -3.04 12.32
N GLU A 203 -9.95 -4.37 12.46
CA GLU A 203 -10.15 -5.03 13.75
C GLU A 203 -9.07 -4.65 14.77
N ILE A 204 -7.80 -4.62 14.37
CA ILE A 204 -6.71 -4.15 15.24
C ILE A 204 -6.93 -2.67 15.59
N VAL A 205 -7.23 -1.83 14.60
CA VAL A 205 -7.50 -0.40 14.82
C VAL A 205 -8.63 -0.20 15.83
N LYS A 206 -9.73 -0.96 15.73
CA LYS A 206 -10.84 -0.92 16.72
C LYS A 206 -10.41 -1.30 18.13
N ARG A 207 -9.55 -2.31 18.27
CA ARG A 207 -9.09 -2.81 19.58
C ARG A 207 -8.20 -1.82 20.32
N TYR A 208 -7.38 -1.07 19.58
CA TYR A 208 -6.39 -0.17 20.18
C TYR A 208 -6.85 1.31 20.20
N ALA A 209 -7.76 1.74 19.32
CA ALA A 209 -8.33 3.09 19.31
C ALA A 209 -9.59 3.19 20.19
N THR A 210 -9.41 3.09 21.51
CA THR A 210 -10.52 2.99 22.48
C THR A 210 -11.05 4.32 22.99
N THR A 211 -10.33 5.43 22.74
CA THR A 211 -10.73 6.78 23.15
C THR A 211 -11.02 7.67 21.95
N GLU A 212 -11.88 8.68 22.10
CA GLU A 212 -12.13 9.66 21.02
C GLU A 212 -10.85 10.32 20.49
N HIS A 213 -9.87 10.55 21.37
CA HIS A 213 -8.57 11.10 20.97
C HIS A 213 -7.83 10.14 20.04
N SER A 214 -7.66 8.87 20.45
CA SER A 214 -7.02 7.84 19.62
C SER A 214 -7.77 7.58 18.30
N GLN A 215 -9.11 7.67 18.32
CA GLN A 215 -9.94 7.55 17.11
C GLN A 215 -9.68 8.68 16.12
N LYS A 216 -9.55 9.92 16.59
CA LYS A 216 -9.13 11.05 15.75
C LYS A 216 -7.71 10.88 15.21
N GLN A 217 -6.79 10.36 16.03
CA GLN A 217 -5.42 10.10 15.59
C GLN A 217 -5.36 9.09 14.43
N VAL A 218 -6.07 7.97 14.52
CA VAL A 218 -6.11 6.99 13.42
C VAL A 218 -6.77 7.53 12.15
N MET A 219 -7.78 8.41 12.28
CA MET A 219 -8.38 9.11 11.15
C MET A 219 -7.36 10.00 10.43
N HIS A 220 -6.62 10.81 11.19
CA HIS A 220 -5.58 11.67 10.63
C HIS A 220 -4.42 10.87 10.03
N ALA A 221 -4.01 9.78 10.68
CA ALA A 221 -2.95 8.92 10.19
C ALA A 221 -3.34 8.26 8.85
N SER A 222 -4.55 7.72 8.76
CA SER A 222 -5.12 7.14 7.54
C SER A 222 -5.19 8.16 6.41
N LYS A 223 -5.78 9.34 6.70
CA LYS A 223 -5.86 10.46 5.75
C LYS A 223 -4.50 10.82 5.19
N ARG A 224 -3.50 11.00 6.07
CA ARG A 224 -2.17 11.46 5.66
C ARG A 224 -1.47 10.45 4.75
N SER A 225 -1.63 9.15 5.01
CA SER A 225 -1.13 8.10 4.12
C SER A 225 -1.77 8.15 2.74
N LEU A 226 -3.10 8.33 2.64
CA LEU A 226 -3.80 8.43 1.36
C LEU A 226 -3.36 9.65 0.55
N GLU A 227 -3.22 10.81 1.21
CA GLU A 227 -2.74 12.04 0.57
C GLU A 227 -1.33 11.88 0.00
N LEU A 228 -0.41 11.30 0.79
CA LEU A 228 0.98 11.12 0.39
C LEU A 228 1.14 10.04 -0.68
N LEU A 229 0.34 8.97 -0.63
CA LEU A 229 0.33 7.96 -1.69
C LEU A 229 -0.14 8.55 -3.02
N ASN A 230 -1.21 9.36 -2.98
CA ASN A 230 -1.69 10.06 -4.18
C ASN A 230 -0.66 11.03 -4.75
N LEU A 231 -0.01 11.80 -3.87
CA LEU A 231 1.06 12.72 -4.25
C LEU A 231 2.23 11.97 -4.89
N ALA A 232 2.69 10.87 -4.27
CA ALA A 232 3.79 10.07 -4.76
C ALA A 232 3.51 9.50 -6.16
N LEU A 233 2.34 8.87 -6.36
CA LEU A 233 1.95 8.29 -7.66
C LEU A 233 1.78 9.37 -8.74
N THR A 234 1.15 10.49 -8.40
CA THR A 234 0.96 11.60 -9.34
C THR A 234 2.28 12.25 -9.74
N THR A 235 3.17 12.51 -8.78
CA THR A 235 4.47 13.14 -9.06
C THR A 235 5.38 12.20 -9.86
N ALA A 236 5.42 10.91 -9.51
CA ALA A 236 6.27 9.94 -10.19
C ALA A 236 5.83 9.59 -11.62
N SER A 237 4.59 9.92 -12.00
CA SER A 237 4.07 9.68 -13.35
C SER A 237 4.16 10.89 -14.30
N ARG A 238 4.85 11.96 -13.88
CA ARG A 238 5.06 13.18 -14.68
C ARG A 238 6.36 13.17 -15.48
N ILE A 239 7.19 12.14 -15.31
CA ILE A 239 8.47 11.98 -16.00
C ILE A 239 8.32 11.16 -17.27
#